data_AF-A0A7W5C558-F1
#
_entry.id   AF-A0A7W5C558-F1
#
_cell.length_a   1.000
_cell.length_b   1.000
_cell.length_c   1.000
_cell.angle_alpha   90.00
_cell.angle_beta   90.00
_cell.angle_gamma   90.00
#
_symmetry.space_group_name_H-M   'P 1'
#
loop_
_entity.id
_entity.type
_entity.pdbx_description
1 polymer ?
#
loop_
_entity_poly.entity_id
_entity_poly.type
_entity_poly.pdbx_seq_one_letter_code
_entity_poly.pdbx_strand_id
1 'polypeptide(L)'
;MDELKQAYETMGLPELAAKEEVEKRYTTLMRQARSRTQQHKDNAEGTEDSFAKITQAYRLILEYEDRKLTDAFNEQEYGKYKKMAGQAQKMDHFWRYYKFHTFGAIAAVALIIYGVISFMNYREEQERLANLPPIDLSVSFMGNYMLKEDAPKEEPIENALLTAFPEWKRFVSTVTLVPSDEQAQYAYMQKAVLVLATEHPDVYIMDKGIFEWVGTQGVLMSLDDDVNGDFKPLMRDGIAKKLKTEEDTEAHVYGIDLSSSALVDQVPLYKESMIIGIRPDSKNPDKAKAFIKKYLATIK
;
A
#
# COMPACT_ATOMS: atom_id res chain seq x y z
N MET A 1 -30.01 36.90 42.34
CA MET A 1 -31.41 36.75 42.77
C MET A 1 -31.97 38.10 43.19
N ASP A 2 -31.27 38.83 44.06
CA ASP A 2 -31.69 40.17 44.50
C ASP A 2 -31.80 41.19 43.36
N GLU A 3 -30.87 41.21 42.40
CA GLU A 3 -30.93 42.11 41.23
C GLU A 3 -32.10 41.82 40.29
N LEU A 4 -32.46 40.54 40.12
CA LEU A 4 -33.60 40.13 39.28
C LEU A 4 -34.92 40.51 39.95
N LYS A 5 -35.03 40.30 41.27
CA LYS A 5 -36.17 40.73 42.07
C LYS A 5 -36.34 42.26 42.00
N GLN A 6 -35.25 43.00 42.16
CA GLN A 6 -35.25 44.46 42.00
C GLN A 6 -35.66 44.90 40.60
N ALA A 7 -35.30 44.14 39.55
CA ALA A 7 -35.75 44.42 38.18
C ALA A 7 -37.27 44.24 38.01
N TYR A 8 -37.85 43.18 38.57
CA TYR A 8 -39.32 42.99 38.56
C TYR A 8 -40.03 44.09 39.36
N GLU A 9 -39.51 44.45 40.52
CA GLU A 9 -40.02 45.55 41.34
C GLU A 9 -39.91 46.91 40.63
N THR A 10 -38.80 47.18 39.95
CA THR A 10 -38.59 48.39 39.13
C THR A 10 -39.60 48.49 37.99
N MET A 11 -40.04 47.36 37.45
CA MET A 11 -41.11 47.29 36.44
C MET A 11 -42.52 47.27 37.04
N GLY A 12 -42.65 47.17 38.37
CA GLY A 12 -43.92 47.06 39.09
C GLY A 12 -44.66 45.76 38.80
N LEU A 13 -43.91 44.67 38.63
CA LEU A 13 -44.42 43.33 38.35
C LEU A 13 -44.16 42.40 39.54
N PRO A 14 -45.00 41.37 39.75
CA PRO A 14 -44.67 40.31 40.69
C PRO A 14 -43.41 39.57 40.23
N GLU A 15 -42.67 39.01 41.19
CA GLU A 15 -41.54 38.12 40.89
C GLU A 15 -42.01 36.98 39.97
N LEU A 16 -41.23 36.69 38.92
CA LEU A 16 -41.53 35.64 37.93
C LEU A 16 -42.82 35.87 37.11
N ALA A 17 -43.22 37.13 36.90
CA ALA A 17 -44.26 37.48 35.93
C ALA A 17 -43.94 36.88 34.55
N ALA A 18 -44.98 36.50 33.79
CA ALA A 18 -44.76 35.87 32.49
C ALA A 18 -44.09 36.84 31.50
N LYS A 19 -43.23 36.33 30.60
CA LYS A 19 -42.58 37.12 29.55
C LYS A 19 -43.52 38.07 28.82
N GLU A 20 -44.70 37.59 28.46
CA GLU A 20 -45.74 38.38 27.79
C GLU A 20 -46.25 39.55 28.66
N GLU A 21 -46.36 39.36 29.97
CA GLU A 21 -46.71 40.40 30.94
C GLU A 21 -45.57 41.42 31.11
N VAL A 22 -44.32 40.96 31.11
CA VAL A 22 -43.12 41.81 31.16
C VAL A 22 -43.03 42.71 29.92
N GLU A 23 -43.27 42.16 28.73
CA GLU A 23 -43.30 42.90 27.46
C GLU A 23 -44.46 43.91 27.42
N LYS A 24 -45.66 43.49 27.84
CA LYS A 24 -46.85 44.37 27.92
C LYS A 24 -46.65 45.50 28.92
N ARG A 25 -45.94 45.25 30.02
CA ARG A 25 -45.60 46.27 31.00
C ARG A 25 -44.56 47.26 30.48
N TYR A 26 -43.51 46.75 29.85
CA TYR A 26 -42.47 47.59 29.24
C TYR A 26 -43.06 48.55 28.19
N THR A 27 -43.92 48.05 27.30
CA THR A 27 -44.59 48.87 26.28
C THR A 27 -45.49 49.94 26.90
N THR A 28 -46.20 49.61 27.98
CA THR A 28 -47.02 50.57 28.75
C THR A 28 -46.16 51.68 29.37
N LEU A 29 -45.06 51.31 30.04
CA LEU A 29 -44.14 52.25 30.68
C LEU A 29 -43.43 53.14 29.64
N MET A 30 -43.08 52.59 28.48
CA MET A 30 -42.50 53.35 27.37
C MET A 30 -43.49 54.39 26.81
N ARG A 31 -44.79 54.05 26.70
CA ARG A 31 -45.82 54.99 26.26
C ARG A 31 -46.03 56.12 27.28
N GLN A 32 -46.01 55.81 28.58
CA GLN A 32 -46.15 56.78 29.66
C GLN A 32 -44.94 57.71 29.78
N ALA A 33 -43.73 57.20 29.60
CA ALA A 33 -42.51 58.01 29.60
C ALA A 33 -42.54 59.04 28.46
N ARG A 34 -42.87 58.59 27.23
CA ARG A 34 -42.98 59.47 26.05
C ARG A 34 -44.03 60.58 26.23
N SER A 35 -45.18 60.28 26.83
CA SER A 35 -46.21 61.30 27.07
C SER A 35 -45.79 62.33 28.12
N ARG A 36 -45.03 61.93 29.16
CA ARG A 36 -44.55 62.82 30.23
C ARG A 36 -43.45 63.76 29.76
N THR A 37 -42.50 63.27 28.95
CA THR A 37 -41.45 64.11 28.32
C THR A 37 -42.05 65.20 27.43
N GLN A 38 -43.22 64.96 26.84
CA GLN A 38 -43.90 65.91 25.97
C GLN A 38 -44.70 67.00 26.73
N GLN A 39 -45.08 66.74 27.99
CA GLN A 39 -45.85 67.66 28.83
C GLN A 39 -44.99 68.53 29.76
N HIS A 40 -43.81 68.07 30.18
CA HIS A 40 -42.91 68.81 31.08
C HIS A 40 -41.49 68.87 30.51
N LYS A 41 -41.15 69.96 29.79
CA LYS A 41 -39.80 70.18 29.26
C LYS A 41 -38.73 70.43 30.33
N ASP A 42 -39.12 70.91 31.51
CA ASP A 42 -38.18 71.24 32.60
C ASP A 42 -37.73 70.04 33.46
N ASN A 43 -38.34 68.86 33.28
CA ASN A 43 -38.03 67.61 34.00
C ASN A 43 -37.59 66.47 33.04
N ALA A 44 -36.98 66.82 31.92
CA ALA A 44 -36.55 65.87 30.90
C ALA A 44 -35.48 64.89 31.42
N GLU A 45 -34.46 65.40 32.12
CA GLU A 45 -33.33 64.57 32.63
C GLU A 45 -33.78 63.48 33.62
N GLY A 46 -34.67 63.81 34.57
CA GLY A 46 -35.21 62.82 35.52
C GLY A 46 -36.11 61.76 34.87
N THR A 47 -36.73 62.10 33.74
CA THR A 47 -37.57 61.18 32.96
C THR A 47 -36.71 60.21 32.12
N GLU A 48 -35.57 60.68 31.60
CA GLU A 48 -34.60 59.86 30.88
C GLU A 48 -33.89 58.84 31.80
N ASP A 49 -33.46 59.26 32.99
CA ASP A 49 -32.81 58.35 33.96
C ASP A 49 -33.77 57.24 34.44
N SER A 50 -35.04 57.58 34.67
CA SER A 50 -36.08 56.58 35.00
C SER A 50 -36.31 55.58 33.86
N PHE A 51 -36.31 56.04 32.61
CA PHE A 51 -36.51 55.18 31.45
C PHE A 51 -35.30 54.26 31.19
N ALA A 52 -34.09 54.75 31.42
CA ALA A 52 -32.87 53.94 31.33
C ALA A 52 -32.91 52.77 32.32
N LYS A 53 -33.32 53.03 33.57
CA LYS A 53 -33.49 51.99 34.62
C LYS A 53 -34.54 50.95 34.24
N ILE A 54 -35.68 51.38 33.67
CA ILE A 54 -36.73 50.45 33.20
C ILE A 54 -36.22 49.57 32.05
N THR A 55 -35.43 50.14 31.13
CA THR A 55 -34.86 49.39 30.00
C THR A 55 -33.79 48.40 30.46
N GLN A 56 -32.97 48.77 31.44
CA GLN A 56 -32.01 47.86 32.08
C GLN A 56 -32.70 46.71 32.80
N ALA A 57 -33.74 47.00 33.58
CA ALA A 57 -34.55 45.99 34.26
C ALA A 57 -35.19 45.01 33.27
N TYR A 58 -35.77 45.52 32.17
CA TYR A 58 -36.34 44.71 31.11
C TYR A 58 -35.31 43.78 30.44
N ARG A 59 -34.14 44.30 30.07
CA ARG A 59 -33.05 43.49 29.48
C ARG A 59 -32.57 42.41 30.44
N LEU A 60 -32.41 42.74 31.73
CA LEU A 60 -31.97 41.80 32.74
C LEU A 60 -32.96 40.64 32.92
N ILE A 61 -34.26 40.93 32.92
CA ILE A 61 -35.32 39.91 33.00
C ILE A 61 -35.30 39.01 31.77
N LEU A 62 -35.23 39.59 30.57
CA LEU A 62 -35.17 38.82 29.33
C LEU A 62 -33.92 37.94 29.22
N GLU A 63 -32.75 38.47 29.56
CA GLU A 63 -31.51 37.70 29.56
C GLU A 63 -31.57 36.53 30.54
N TYR A 64 -32.22 36.71 31.69
CA TYR A 64 -32.42 35.64 32.66
C TYR A 64 -33.36 34.55 32.13
N GLU A 65 -34.48 34.94 31.50
CA GLU A 65 -35.42 34.00 30.90
C GLU A 65 -34.80 33.23 29.72
N ASP A 66 -34.09 33.93 28.83
CA ASP A 66 -33.43 33.33 27.69
C ASP A 66 -32.30 32.38 28.13
N ARG A 67 -31.55 32.71 29.19
CA ARG A 67 -30.59 31.79 29.82
C ARG A 67 -31.29 30.57 30.40
N LYS A 68 -32.38 30.74 31.14
CA LYS A 68 -33.14 29.64 31.73
C LYS A 68 -33.71 28.69 30.65
N LEU A 69 -34.21 29.23 29.55
CA LEU A 69 -34.70 28.45 28.41
C LEU A 69 -33.56 27.70 27.71
N THR A 70 -32.43 28.36 27.49
CA THR A 70 -31.24 27.75 26.89
C THR A 70 -30.67 26.65 27.78
N ASP A 71 -30.61 26.86 29.09
CA ASP A 71 -30.13 25.89 30.07
C ASP A 71 -31.09 24.69 30.17
N ALA A 72 -32.40 24.92 30.15
CA ALA A 72 -33.40 23.85 30.12
C ALA A 72 -33.33 23.02 28.83
N PHE A 73 -33.17 23.66 27.67
CA PHE A 73 -32.98 22.98 26.39
C PHE A 73 -31.69 22.16 26.38
N ASN A 74 -30.60 22.73 26.88
CA ASN A 74 -29.32 22.05 27.01
C ASN A 74 -29.36 20.88 28.01
N GLU A 75 -30.10 20.99 29.11
CA GLU A 75 -30.31 19.89 30.06
C GLU A 75 -31.22 18.79 29.49
N GLN A 76 -32.17 19.13 28.62
CA GLN A 76 -33.02 18.15 27.95
C GLN A 76 -32.26 17.37 26.86
N GLU A 77 -31.50 18.05 26.00
CA GLU A 77 -30.78 17.43 24.87
C GLU A 77 -29.42 16.84 25.28
N TYR A 78 -28.70 17.48 26.21
CA TYR A 78 -27.34 17.09 26.60
C TYR A 78 -27.21 16.74 28.10
N GLY A 79 -28.31 16.61 28.85
CA GLY A 79 -28.32 16.43 30.32
C GLY A 79 -27.60 15.19 30.85
N LYS A 80 -27.37 14.17 30.02
CA LYS A 80 -26.51 13.03 30.37
C LYS A 80 -25.05 13.44 30.59
N TYR A 81 -24.63 14.58 30.07
CA TYR A 81 -23.26 15.11 30.11
C TYR A 81 -23.21 16.50 30.76
N LYS A 82 -23.87 16.69 31.92
CA LYS A 82 -24.05 17.98 32.63
C LYS A 82 -22.85 18.94 32.62
N LYS A 83 -21.61 18.45 32.76
CA LYS A 83 -20.39 19.28 32.78
C LYS A 83 -19.82 19.64 31.40
N MET A 84 -20.27 18.96 30.34
CA MET A 84 -19.77 19.12 28.97
C MET A 84 -20.86 19.62 28.00
N ALA A 85 -22.08 19.93 28.47
CA ALA A 85 -23.20 20.35 27.62
C ALA A 85 -22.85 21.53 26.69
N GLY A 86 -22.13 22.55 27.19
CA GLY A 86 -21.68 23.68 26.35
C GLY A 86 -20.59 23.33 25.32
N GLN A 87 -19.73 22.34 25.60
CA GLN A 87 -18.75 21.84 24.63
C GLN A 87 -19.40 20.90 23.61
N ALA A 88 -20.35 20.07 24.06
CA ALA A 88 -21.14 19.18 23.22
C ALA A 88 -21.99 19.95 22.21
N GLN A 89 -22.63 21.04 22.62
CA GLN A 89 -23.38 21.93 21.73
C GLN A 89 -22.48 22.55 20.63
N LYS A 90 -21.28 23.00 21.01
CA LYS A 90 -20.29 23.56 20.05
C LYS A 90 -19.76 22.50 19.10
N MET A 91 -19.49 21.30 19.59
CA MET A 91 -19.00 20.18 18.79
C MET A 91 -20.09 19.66 17.85
N ASP A 92 -21.34 19.58 18.30
CA ASP A 92 -22.50 19.22 17.47
C ASP A 92 -22.73 20.27 16.37
N HIS A 93 -22.63 21.56 16.68
CA HIS A 93 -22.68 22.61 15.68
C HIS A 93 -21.55 22.48 14.64
N PHE A 94 -20.33 22.19 15.09
CA PHE A 94 -19.18 21.93 14.21
C PHE A 94 -19.41 20.71 13.31
N TRP A 95 -19.84 19.58 13.86
CA TRP A 95 -20.10 18.37 13.08
C TRP A 95 -21.28 18.52 12.12
N ARG A 96 -22.34 19.23 12.48
CA ARG A 96 -23.47 19.47 11.56
C ARG A 96 -23.03 20.22 10.29
N TYR A 97 -22.14 21.20 10.43
CA TYR A 97 -21.75 22.07 9.31
C TYR A 97 -20.46 21.60 8.60
N TYR A 98 -19.47 21.13 9.34
CA TYR A 98 -18.13 20.87 8.81
C TYR A 98 -17.78 19.40 8.60
N LYS A 99 -18.65 18.43 8.96
CA LYS A 99 -18.33 16.99 8.85
C LYS A 99 -17.70 16.59 7.51
N PHE A 100 -18.27 17.03 6.39
CA PHE A 100 -17.79 16.67 5.06
C PHE A 100 -16.44 17.33 4.72
N HIS A 101 -16.22 18.57 5.14
CA HIS A 101 -14.95 19.27 4.96
C HIS A 101 -13.86 18.62 5.82
N THR A 102 -14.17 18.22 7.05
CA THR A 102 -13.24 17.51 7.95
C THR A 102 -12.85 16.16 7.38
N PHE A 103 -13.81 15.35 6.91
CA PHE A 103 -13.50 14.07 6.27
C PHE A 103 -12.69 14.27 4.97
N GLY A 104 -13.03 15.28 4.16
CA GLY A 104 -12.28 15.63 2.96
C GLY A 104 -10.84 16.03 3.27
N ALA A 105 -10.62 16.85 4.30
CA ALA A 105 -9.28 17.25 4.73
C ALA A 105 -8.45 16.06 5.23
N ILE A 106 -9.04 15.17 6.04
CA ILE A 106 -8.38 13.95 6.51
C ILE A 106 -8.01 13.05 5.33
N ALA A 107 -8.94 12.84 4.38
CA ALA A 107 -8.68 12.04 3.19
C ALA A 107 -7.58 12.66 2.32
N ALA A 108 -7.58 13.98 2.14
CA ALA A 108 -6.53 14.68 1.40
C ALA A 108 -5.16 14.53 2.05
N VAL A 109 -5.08 14.69 3.38
CA VAL A 109 -3.83 14.48 4.13
C VAL A 109 -3.35 13.03 4.01
N ALA A 110 -4.25 12.05 4.13
CA ALA A 110 -3.90 10.64 3.96
C ALA A 110 -3.38 10.33 2.55
N LEU A 111 -4.00 10.92 1.51
CA LEU A 111 -3.53 10.79 0.13
C LEU A 111 -2.15 11.41 -0.09
N ILE A 112 -1.90 12.58 0.52
CA ILE A 112 -0.57 13.23 0.45
C ILE A 112 0.48 12.35 1.15
N ILE A 113 0.20 11.86 2.36
CA ILE A 113 1.12 10.97 3.09
C ILE A 113 1.40 9.71 2.26
N TYR A 114 0.36 9.07 1.74
CA TYR A 114 0.51 7.89 0.90
C TYR A 114 1.32 8.19 -0.37
N GLY A 115 1.06 9.32 -1.03
CA GLY A 115 1.79 9.76 -2.22
C GLY A 115 3.26 10.00 -1.94
N VAL A 116 3.60 10.64 -0.81
CA VAL A 116 5.00 10.87 -0.41
C VAL A 116 5.71 9.54 -0.10
N ILE A 117 5.11 8.66 0.69
CA ILE A 117 5.69 7.34 1.01
C ILE A 117 5.88 6.52 -0.28
N SER A 118 4.86 6.48 -1.14
CA SER A 118 4.92 5.75 -2.41
C SER A 118 6.00 6.31 -3.33
N PHE A 119 6.16 7.63 -3.40
CA PHE A 119 7.20 8.26 -4.20
C PHE A 119 8.61 8.00 -3.65
N MET A 120 8.81 8.07 -2.33
CA MET A 120 10.08 7.74 -1.69
C MET A 120 10.46 6.29 -1.94
N ASN A 121 9.54 5.35 -1.67
CA ASN A 121 9.76 3.93 -1.93
C ASN A 121 10.07 3.66 -3.40
N TYR A 122 9.37 4.32 -4.33
CA TYR A 122 9.65 4.20 -5.76
C TYR A 122 11.05 4.69 -6.12
N ARG A 123 11.49 5.83 -5.56
CA ARG A 123 12.85 6.35 -5.79
C ARG A 123 13.93 5.46 -5.18
N GLU A 124 13.74 5.00 -3.95
CA GLU A 124 14.68 4.09 -3.28
C GLU A 124 14.79 2.78 -4.07
N GLU A 125 13.69 2.24 -4.57
CA GLU A 125 13.66 1.07 -5.42
C GLU A 125 14.42 1.31 -6.74
N GLN A 126 14.20 2.47 -7.39
CA GLN A 126 14.92 2.84 -8.62
C GLN A 126 16.42 3.02 -8.38
N GLU A 127 16.81 3.68 -7.28
CA GLU A 127 18.23 3.83 -6.92
C GLU A 127 18.86 2.48 -6.59
N ARG A 128 18.13 1.59 -5.89
CA ARG A 128 18.59 0.23 -5.67
C ARG A 128 18.82 -0.48 -6.99
N LEU A 129 17.82 -0.54 -7.87
CA LEU A 129 17.89 -1.21 -9.17
C LEU A 129 19.00 -0.62 -10.07
N ALA A 130 19.19 0.70 -10.06
CA ALA A 130 20.23 1.39 -10.82
C ALA A 130 21.65 1.11 -10.30
N ASN A 131 21.78 0.85 -9.00
CA ASN A 131 23.06 0.52 -8.35
C ASN A 131 23.35 -0.98 -8.31
N LEU A 132 22.41 -1.84 -8.74
CA LEU A 132 22.69 -3.27 -8.85
C LEU A 132 23.77 -3.50 -9.91
N PRO A 133 24.76 -4.37 -9.65
CA PRO A 133 25.71 -4.76 -10.67
C PRO A 133 24.98 -5.35 -11.88
N PRO A 134 25.57 -5.24 -13.09
CA PRO A 134 25.00 -5.85 -14.29
C PRO A 134 24.86 -7.35 -14.07
N ILE A 135 23.81 -7.93 -14.64
CA ILE A 135 23.57 -9.37 -14.57
C ILE A 135 24.66 -10.08 -15.37
N ASP A 136 25.39 -10.98 -14.72
CA ASP A 136 26.36 -11.84 -15.39
C ASP A 136 25.67 -13.00 -16.09
N LEU A 137 24.68 -13.60 -15.44
CA LEU A 137 23.88 -14.66 -16.04
C LEU A 137 22.49 -14.73 -15.42
N SER A 138 21.48 -14.80 -16.28
CA SER A 138 20.12 -15.18 -15.91
C SER A 138 19.87 -16.66 -16.16
N VAL A 139 19.36 -17.36 -15.14
CA VAL A 139 19.20 -18.82 -15.14
C VAL A 139 17.75 -19.16 -14.81
N SER A 140 17.08 -19.92 -15.65
CA SER A 140 15.74 -20.45 -15.33
C SER A 140 15.79 -21.95 -15.09
N PHE A 141 15.45 -22.36 -13.87
CA PHE A 141 15.25 -23.76 -13.51
C PHE A 141 13.79 -24.13 -13.84
N MET A 142 13.58 -25.09 -14.72
CA MET A 142 12.23 -25.51 -15.15
C MET A 142 12.08 -27.01 -15.10
N GLY A 143 11.11 -27.50 -14.33
CA GLY A 143 10.91 -28.93 -14.10
C GLY A 143 10.57 -29.22 -12.65
N ASN A 144 10.79 -30.45 -12.23
CA ASN A 144 10.52 -30.90 -10.86
C ASN A 144 11.62 -30.42 -9.88
N TYR A 145 11.76 -29.09 -9.77
CA TYR A 145 12.68 -28.41 -8.87
C TYR A 145 11.93 -27.77 -7.72
N MET A 146 12.38 -28.01 -6.50
CA MET A 146 11.86 -27.37 -5.30
C MET A 146 13.01 -26.92 -4.42
N LEU A 147 12.87 -25.74 -3.81
CA LEU A 147 13.85 -25.25 -2.85
C LEU A 147 13.86 -26.18 -1.62
N LYS A 148 15.06 -26.49 -1.11
CA LYS A 148 15.19 -27.27 0.12
C LYS A 148 14.66 -26.48 1.33
N GLU A 149 14.11 -27.18 2.31
CA GLU A 149 13.53 -26.55 3.51
C GLU A 149 14.56 -25.78 4.35
N ASP A 150 15.83 -26.21 4.31
CA ASP A 150 16.96 -25.61 5.01
C ASP A 150 17.67 -24.50 4.21
N ALA A 151 17.17 -24.18 3.01
CA ALA A 151 17.76 -23.14 2.18
C ALA A 151 17.64 -21.75 2.85
N PRO A 152 18.64 -20.86 2.65
CA PRO A 152 18.54 -19.47 3.07
C PRO A 152 17.28 -18.79 2.52
N LYS A 153 16.72 -17.85 3.28
CA LYS A 153 15.49 -17.14 2.88
C LYS A 153 15.71 -16.14 1.74
N GLU A 154 16.90 -15.56 1.66
CA GLU A 154 17.24 -14.52 0.69
C GLU A 154 18.14 -15.09 -0.40
N GLU A 155 17.63 -15.08 -1.63
CA GLU A 155 18.36 -15.43 -2.87
C GLU A 155 19.25 -16.70 -2.74
N PRO A 156 18.71 -17.84 -2.27
CA PRO A 156 19.51 -19.02 -1.93
C PRO A 156 20.22 -19.63 -3.13
N ILE A 157 19.63 -19.52 -4.33
CA ILE A 157 20.20 -20.05 -5.56
C ILE A 157 21.30 -19.13 -6.06
N GLU A 158 21.04 -17.82 -6.15
CA GLU A 158 22.00 -16.82 -6.59
C GLU A 158 23.25 -16.85 -5.70
N ASN A 159 23.08 -16.93 -4.38
CA ASN A 159 24.20 -17.03 -3.44
C ASN A 159 25.02 -18.31 -3.64
N ALA A 160 24.37 -19.45 -3.90
CA ALA A 160 25.06 -20.70 -4.22
C ALA A 160 25.83 -20.61 -5.56
N LEU A 161 25.24 -19.98 -6.57
CA LEU A 161 25.89 -19.74 -7.86
C LEU A 161 27.06 -18.76 -7.73
N LEU A 162 26.93 -17.65 -6.98
CA LEU A 162 28.02 -16.72 -6.70
C LEU A 162 29.17 -17.37 -5.93
N THR A 163 28.88 -18.36 -5.08
CA THR A 163 29.92 -19.14 -4.39
C THR A 163 30.73 -19.99 -5.38
N ALA A 164 30.09 -20.54 -6.41
CA ALA A 164 30.76 -21.31 -7.47
C ALA A 164 31.48 -20.42 -8.51
N PHE A 165 31.02 -19.18 -8.67
CA PHE A 165 31.54 -18.16 -9.61
C PHE A 165 31.86 -16.85 -8.86
N PRO A 166 32.90 -16.83 -8.00
CA PRO A 166 33.23 -15.67 -7.17
C PRO A 166 33.65 -14.43 -7.96
N GLU A 167 34.03 -14.61 -9.24
CA GLU A 167 34.35 -13.52 -10.15
C GLU A 167 33.11 -12.83 -10.75
N TRP A 168 31.92 -13.42 -10.58
CA TRP A 168 30.67 -12.84 -11.03
C TRP A 168 30.04 -12.03 -9.91
N LYS A 169 29.34 -10.98 -10.30
CA LYS A 169 28.73 -10.01 -9.38
C LYS A 169 27.24 -10.28 -9.18
N ARG A 170 26.57 -10.85 -10.18
CA ARG A 170 25.12 -11.04 -10.11
C ARG A 170 24.61 -12.18 -10.97
N PHE A 171 23.87 -13.08 -10.32
CA PHE A 171 22.93 -13.98 -10.97
C PHE A 171 21.51 -13.47 -10.79
N VAL A 172 20.64 -13.83 -11.71
CA VAL A 172 19.19 -13.77 -11.51
C VAL A 172 18.65 -15.16 -11.80
N SER A 173 17.99 -15.78 -10.83
CA SER A 173 17.41 -17.10 -11.00
C SER A 173 15.90 -17.07 -10.94
N THR A 174 15.26 -18.03 -11.61
CA THR A 174 13.82 -18.27 -11.49
C THR A 174 13.58 -19.77 -11.45
N VAL A 175 12.67 -20.21 -10.59
CA VAL A 175 12.29 -21.62 -10.49
C VAL A 175 10.84 -21.78 -10.92
N THR A 176 10.62 -22.54 -11.98
CA THR A 176 9.31 -22.89 -12.51
C THR A 176 9.07 -24.37 -12.27
N LEU A 177 8.31 -24.68 -11.21
CA LEU A 177 7.90 -26.05 -10.90
C LEU A 177 6.96 -26.56 -11.99
N VAL A 178 7.34 -27.68 -12.60
CA VAL A 178 6.46 -28.50 -13.42
C VAL A 178 6.54 -29.93 -12.87
N PRO A 179 5.52 -30.40 -12.13
CA PRO A 179 5.57 -31.71 -11.52
C PRO A 179 5.50 -32.80 -12.60
N SER A 180 6.17 -33.91 -12.35
CA SER A 180 6.16 -35.08 -13.23
C SER A 180 4.86 -35.91 -13.11
N ASP A 181 4.00 -35.62 -12.14
CA ASP A 181 2.72 -36.30 -11.92
C ASP A 181 1.60 -35.72 -12.80
N GLU A 182 0.98 -36.57 -13.62
CA GLU A 182 0.01 -36.22 -14.66
C GLU A 182 -1.22 -35.46 -14.14
N GLN A 183 -1.68 -35.72 -12.91
CA GLN A 183 -2.93 -35.13 -12.39
C GLN A 183 -2.83 -33.62 -12.16
N ALA A 184 -1.68 -33.12 -11.73
CA ALA A 184 -1.44 -31.70 -11.48
C ALA A 184 -0.77 -31.00 -12.67
N GLN A 185 -0.15 -31.76 -13.57
CA GLN A 185 0.76 -31.25 -14.60
C GLN A 185 0.14 -30.20 -15.53
N TYR A 186 -1.16 -30.31 -15.89
CA TYR A 186 -1.80 -29.41 -16.84
C TYR A 186 -1.75 -27.93 -16.43
N ALA A 187 -2.07 -27.60 -15.17
CA ALA A 187 -2.07 -26.22 -14.70
C ALA A 187 -0.65 -25.63 -14.64
N TYR A 188 0.32 -26.44 -14.20
CA TYR A 188 1.73 -26.02 -14.17
C TYR A 188 2.31 -25.87 -15.58
N MET A 189 1.90 -26.71 -16.53
CA MET A 189 2.33 -26.61 -17.92
C MET A 189 1.84 -25.30 -18.57
N GLN A 190 0.59 -24.87 -18.30
CA GLN A 190 0.10 -23.57 -18.78
C GLN A 190 0.95 -22.41 -18.26
N LYS A 191 1.35 -22.46 -16.98
CA LYS A 191 2.29 -21.48 -16.41
C LYS A 191 3.67 -21.56 -17.07
N ALA A 192 4.18 -22.77 -17.31
CA ALA A 192 5.47 -22.96 -17.97
C ALA A 192 5.49 -22.38 -19.40
N VAL A 193 4.41 -22.58 -20.17
CA VAL A 193 4.25 -21.98 -21.51
C VAL A 193 4.31 -20.44 -21.44
N LEU A 194 3.61 -19.84 -20.47
CA LEU A 194 3.68 -18.39 -20.27
C LEU A 194 5.11 -17.93 -19.95
N VAL A 195 5.79 -18.62 -19.03
CA VAL A 195 7.18 -18.32 -18.66
C VAL A 195 8.11 -18.44 -19.86
N LEU A 196 7.99 -19.47 -20.70
CA LEU A 196 8.82 -19.62 -21.90
C LEU A 196 8.61 -18.47 -22.91
N ALA A 197 7.38 -17.95 -22.98
CA ALA A 197 6.99 -16.88 -23.90
C ALA A 197 7.38 -15.48 -23.40
N THR A 198 7.45 -15.25 -22.09
CA THR A 198 7.70 -13.91 -21.50
C THR A 198 9.08 -13.77 -20.89
N GLU A 199 9.67 -14.85 -20.38
CA GLU A 199 10.97 -14.85 -19.74
C GLU A 199 12.05 -15.30 -20.73
N HIS A 200 13.08 -14.48 -20.88
CA HIS A 200 14.21 -14.72 -21.77
C HIS A 200 15.52 -14.83 -20.97
N PRO A 201 15.70 -15.90 -20.18
CA PRO A 201 16.95 -16.14 -19.46
C PRO A 201 18.09 -16.46 -20.44
N ASP A 202 19.33 -16.37 -19.98
CA ASP A 202 20.48 -16.75 -20.81
C ASP A 202 20.54 -18.28 -20.99
N VAL A 203 20.18 -19.01 -19.94
CA VAL A 203 20.17 -20.48 -19.90
C VAL A 203 18.92 -21.04 -19.22
N TYR A 204 18.47 -22.20 -19.71
CA TYR A 204 17.51 -23.06 -19.03
C TYR A 204 18.24 -24.25 -18.41
N ILE A 205 17.92 -24.56 -17.16
CA ILE A 205 18.30 -25.80 -16.48
C ILE A 205 17.03 -26.61 -16.27
N MET A 206 16.98 -27.79 -16.87
CA MET A 206 15.77 -28.59 -17.00
C MET A 206 15.99 -30.00 -16.49
N ASP A 207 14.90 -30.63 -16.03
CA ASP A 207 14.89 -32.08 -15.94
C ASP A 207 14.72 -32.71 -17.33
N LYS A 208 14.81 -34.03 -17.40
CA LYS A 208 14.70 -34.77 -18.67
C LYS A 208 13.37 -34.52 -19.40
N GLY A 209 12.25 -34.52 -18.70
CA GLY A 209 10.93 -34.37 -19.32
C GLY A 209 10.74 -32.98 -19.91
N ILE A 210 11.16 -31.95 -19.18
CA ILE A 210 11.12 -30.57 -19.67
C ILE A 210 12.13 -30.35 -20.80
N PHE A 211 13.33 -30.92 -20.72
CA PHE A 211 14.31 -30.80 -21.81
C PHE A 211 13.76 -31.37 -23.13
N GLU A 212 13.13 -32.55 -23.09
CA GLU A 212 12.52 -33.16 -24.27
C GLU A 212 11.35 -32.33 -24.81
N TRP A 213 10.54 -31.71 -23.93
CA TRP A 213 9.43 -30.85 -24.34
C TRP A 213 9.88 -29.49 -24.89
N VAL A 214 10.80 -28.81 -24.23
CA VAL A 214 11.27 -27.46 -24.60
C VAL A 214 12.23 -27.52 -25.79
N GLY A 215 13.13 -28.50 -25.80
CA GLY A 215 14.17 -28.61 -26.81
C GLY A 215 13.65 -28.92 -28.22
N THR A 216 12.51 -29.61 -28.35
CA THR A 216 11.90 -29.87 -29.67
C THR A 216 11.28 -28.62 -30.30
N GLN A 217 10.89 -27.63 -29.49
CA GLN A 217 10.23 -26.38 -29.91
C GLN A 217 11.21 -25.29 -30.41
N GLY A 218 12.51 -25.59 -30.56
CA GLY A 218 13.49 -24.62 -31.05
C GLY A 218 13.85 -23.51 -30.04
N VAL A 219 13.50 -23.68 -28.77
CA VAL A 219 13.80 -22.70 -27.70
C VAL A 219 15.27 -22.70 -27.29
N LEU A 220 16.02 -23.75 -27.65
CA LEU A 220 17.43 -23.94 -27.30
C LEU A 220 18.28 -23.86 -28.57
N MET A 221 19.44 -23.22 -28.48
CA MET A 221 20.41 -23.22 -29.58
C MET A 221 21.17 -24.56 -29.65
N SER A 222 21.60 -24.93 -30.86
CA SER A 222 22.53 -26.05 -31.03
C SER A 222 23.87 -25.73 -30.36
N LEU A 223 24.41 -26.73 -29.66
CA LEU A 223 25.71 -26.70 -28.98
C LEU A 223 26.73 -27.61 -29.69
N ASP A 224 26.45 -28.06 -30.91
CA ASP A 224 27.35 -28.96 -31.65
C ASP A 224 28.74 -28.36 -31.83
N ASP A 225 28.82 -27.08 -32.18
CA ASP A 225 30.10 -26.37 -32.34
C ASP A 225 30.85 -26.28 -31.00
N ASP A 226 30.14 -26.04 -29.90
CA ASP A 226 30.73 -25.96 -28.57
C ASP A 226 31.24 -27.33 -28.10
N VAL A 227 30.45 -28.39 -28.31
CA VAL A 227 30.80 -29.78 -27.98
C VAL A 227 31.99 -30.27 -28.79
N ASN A 228 32.06 -29.90 -30.08
CA ASN A 228 33.18 -30.28 -30.94
C ASN A 228 34.39 -29.34 -30.81
N GLY A 229 34.21 -28.17 -30.20
CA GLY A 229 35.22 -27.16 -29.94
C GLY A 229 35.60 -27.08 -28.47
N ASP A 230 35.25 -25.99 -27.81
CA ASP A 230 35.76 -25.60 -26.49
C ASP A 230 35.37 -26.55 -25.35
N PHE A 231 34.25 -27.25 -25.46
CA PHE A 231 33.81 -28.21 -24.45
C PHE A 231 34.45 -29.58 -24.64
N LYS A 232 34.93 -29.90 -25.85
CA LYS A 232 35.46 -31.22 -26.22
C LYS A 232 36.40 -31.87 -25.19
N PRO A 233 37.37 -31.15 -24.59
CA PRO A 233 38.28 -31.75 -23.60
C PRO A 233 37.61 -32.16 -22.28
N LEU A 234 36.42 -31.61 -22.00
CA LEU A 234 35.66 -31.84 -20.77
C LEU A 234 34.46 -32.78 -21.00
N MET A 235 34.18 -33.13 -22.26
CA MET A 235 33.06 -34.00 -22.59
C MET A 235 33.30 -35.43 -22.11
N ARG A 236 32.22 -36.07 -21.64
CA ARG A 236 32.19 -37.47 -21.26
C ARG A 236 31.03 -38.17 -21.97
N ASP A 237 31.11 -39.49 -22.04
CA ASP A 237 30.06 -40.28 -22.68
C ASP A 237 28.71 -40.07 -21.99
N GLY A 238 27.67 -39.83 -22.79
CA GLY A 238 26.28 -39.74 -22.32
C GLY A 238 25.84 -38.38 -21.77
N ILE A 239 26.73 -37.38 -21.65
CA ILE A 239 26.34 -36.05 -21.14
C ILE A 239 25.78 -35.13 -22.22
N ALA A 240 26.19 -35.28 -23.48
CA ALA A 240 25.61 -34.54 -24.60
C ALA A 240 24.20 -35.07 -24.89
N LYS A 241 23.18 -34.21 -24.77
CA LYS A 241 21.79 -34.57 -25.03
C LYS A 241 21.36 -34.05 -26.40
N LYS A 242 21.06 -35.01 -27.28
CA LYS A 242 20.64 -34.74 -28.64
C LYS A 242 19.13 -34.77 -28.77
N LEU A 243 18.58 -33.86 -29.56
CA LEU A 243 17.18 -33.82 -29.94
C LEU A 243 17.07 -33.50 -31.43
N LYS A 244 15.89 -33.78 -31.98
CA LYS A 244 15.43 -33.25 -33.26
C LYS A 244 14.41 -32.16 -32.95
N THR A 245 14.46 -31.05 -33.66
CA THR A 245 13.46 -30.00 -33.50
C THR A 245 12.31 -30.24 -34.49
N GLU A 246 11.22 -29.51 -34.34
CA GLU A 246 10.13 -29.54 -35.32
C GLU A 246 10.57 -28.99 -36.68
N GLU A 247 11.54 -28.08 -36.69
CA GLU A 247 12.08 -27.45 -37.89
C GLU A 247 13.25 -28.23 -38.52
N ASP A 248 13.99 -28.98 -37.71
CA ASP A 248 15.17 -29.74 -38.13
C ASP A 248 15.09 -31.22 -37.72
N THR A 249 15.04 -32.08 -38.73
CA THR A 249 14.94 -33.53 -38.57
C THR A 249 16.28 -34.21 -38.26
N GLU A 250 17.40 -33.48 -38.32
CA GLU A 250 18.70 -33.93 -37.89
C GLU A 250 18.87 -33.81 -36.37
N ALA A 251 19.61 -34.76 -35.79
CA ALA A 251 19.79 -34.80 -34.34
C ALA A 251 21.02 -34.01 -33.93
N HIS A 252 20.80 -32.84 -33.33
CA HIS A 252 21.85 -31.94 -32.83
C HIS A 252 21.90 -31.96 -31.30
N VAL A 253 23.04 -31.58 -30.72
CA VAL A 253 23.15 -31.40 -29.27
C VAL A 253 22.49 -30.09 -28.86
N TYR A 254 21.41 -30.17 -28.09
CA TYR A 254 20.68 -28.99 -27.58
C TYR A 254 20.85 -28.80 -26.07
N GLY A 255 21.43 -29.78 -25.38
CA GLY A 255 21.67 -29.69 -23.96
C GLY A 255 22.83 -30.52 -23.48
N ILE A 256 23.34 -30.14 -22.31
CA ILE A 256 24.43 -30.81 -21.61
C ILE A 256 23.92 -31.25 -20.24
N ASP A 257 24.09 -32.51 -19.90
CA ASP A 257 23.71 -33.04 -18.61
C ASP A 257 24.82 -32.81 -17.60
N LEU A 258 24.52 -31.93 -16.65
CA LEU A 258 25.41 -31.51 -15.58
C LEU A 258 25.18 -32.29 -14.30
N SER A 259 24.23 -33.24 -14.27
CA SER A 259 23.74 -33.88 -13.03
C SER A 259 24.84 -34.54 -12.20
N SER A 260 25.92 -34.99 -12.83
CA SER A 260 27.08 -35.63 -12.20
C SER A 260 28.18 -34.66 -11.75
N SER A 261 27.97 -33.35 -11.90
CA SER A 261 28.92 -32.31 -11.50
C SER A 261 28.92 -32.07 -10.00
N ALA A 262 30.10 -31.92 -9.38
CA ALA A 262 30.21 -31.61 -7.96
C ALA A 262 29.56 -30.26 -7.57
N LEU A 263 29.41 -29.32 -8.52
CA LEU A 263 28.74 -28.05 -8.28
C LEU A 263 27.21 -28.17 -8.22
N VAL A 264 26.63 -29.26 -8.75
CA VAL A 264 25.19 -29.50 -8.66
C VAL A 264 24.76 -29.62 -7.21
N ASP A 265 25.54 -30.30 -6.37
CA ASP A 265 25.21 -30.52 -4.95
C ASP A 265 25.15 -29.20 -4.14
N GLN A 266 25.80 -28.14 -4.61
CA GLN A 266 25.85 -26.83 -3.95
C GLN A 266 24.57 -26.00 -4.14
N VAL A 267 23.80 -26.26 -5.20
CA VAL A 267 22.55 -25.54 -5.45
C VAL A 267 21.46 -26.11 -4.52
N PRO A 268 20.78 -25.29 -3.70
CA PRO A 268 19.85 -25.74 -2.65
C PRO A 268 18.47 -26.13 -3.19
N LEU A 269 18.45 -26.98 -4.22
CA LEU A 269 17.25 -27.52 -4.87
C LEU A 269 17.20 -29.04 -4.70
N TYR A 270 16.00 -29.56 -4.45
CA TYR A 270 15.63 -30.93 -4.78
C TYR A 270 15.58 -31.08 -6.30
N LYS A 271 16.21 -32.14 -6.82
CA LYS A 271 16.42 -32.35 -8.25
C LYS A 271 16.75 -33.81 -8.52
N GLU A 272 16.28 -34.29 -9.66
CA GLU A 272 16.65 -35.61 -10.20
C GLU A 272 17.68 -35.50 -11.31
N SER A 273 17.58 -34.47 -12.14
CA SER A 273 18.50 -34.20 -13.24
C SER A 273 18.69 -32.69 -13.45
N MET A 274 19.79 -32.30 -14.08
CA MET A 274 20.11 -30.94 -14.49
C MET A 274 20.70 -30.97 -15.90
N ILE A 275 19.83 -30.80 -16.89
CA ILE A 275 20.22 -30.64 -18.29
C ILE A 275 20.16 -29.15 -18.63
N ILE A 276 21.30 -28.58 -18.98
CA ILE A 276 21.39 -27.16 -19.33
C ILE A 276 21.30 -26.98 -20.85
N GLY A 277 20.57 -25.96 -21.28
CA GLY A 277 20.54 -25.45 -22.65
C GLY A 277 20.66 -23.93 -22.66
N ILE A 278 21.17 -23.37 -23.77
CA ILE A 278 21.32 -21.93 -23.96
C ILE A 278 20.20 -21.45 -24.88
N ARG A 279 19.60 -20.29 -24.58
CA ARG A 279 18.64 -19.67 -25.50
C ARG A 279 19.35 -19.04 -26.71
N PRO A 280 18.79 -19.14 -27.93
CA PRO A 280 19.34 -18.46 -29.10
C PRO A 280 19.48 -16.93 -28.94
N ASP A 281 18.58 -16.31 -28.17
CA ASP A 281 18.53 -14.87 -27.90
C ASP A 281 19.16 -14.47 -26.55
N SER A 282 20.03 -15.31 -25.99
CA SER A 282 20.81 -15.05 -24.78
C SER A 282 21.53 -13.69 -24.86
N LYS A 283 21.45 -12.90 -23.79
CA LYS A 283 22.15 -11.60 -23.69
C LYS A 283 23.61 -11.77 -23.30
N ASN A 284 23.95 -12.89 -22.66
CA ASN A 284 25.30 -13.21 -22.19
C ASN A 284 25.78 -14.60 -22.67
N PRO A 285 25.84 -14.87 -23.99
CA PRO A 285 26.15 -16.21 -24.52
C PRO A 285 27.53 -16.72 -24.10
N ASP A 286 28.54 -15.86 -24.05
CA ASP A 286 29.89 -16.26 -23.62
C ASP A 286 29.93 -16.66 -22.14
N LYS A 287 29.17 -15.96 -21.29
CA LYS A 287 29.05 -16.29 -19.87
C LYS A 287 28.23 -17.57 -19.68
N ALA A 288 27.19 -17.78 -20.49
CA ALA A 288 26.46 -19.04 -20.52
C ALA A 288 27.39 -20.23 -20.85
N LYS A 289 28.26 -20.08 -21.85
CA LYS A 289 29.26 -21.10 -22.19
C LYS A 289 30.30 -21.29 -21.07
N ALA A 290 30.77 -20.21 -20.47
CA ALA A 290 31.69 -20.27 -19.32
C ALA A 290 31.05 -20.99 -18.11
N PHE A 291 29.76 -20.77 -17.87
CA PHE A 291 28.97 -21.46 -16.86
C PHE A 291 29.00 -22.97 -17.08
N ILE A 292 28.62 -23.41 -18.29
CA ILE A 292 28.61 -24.84 -18.67
C ILE A 292 30.01 -25.44 -18.50
N LYS A 293 31.04 -24.75 -18.99
CA LYS A 293 32.44 -25.20 -18.91
C LYS A 293 32.90 -25.44 -17.47
N LYS A 294 32.52 -24.54 -16.55
CA LYS A 294 32.86 -24.67 -15.12
C LYS A 294 32.21 -25.91 -14.51
N TYR A 295 30.92 -26.15 -14.80
CA TYR A 295 30.23 -27.35 -14.33
C TYR A 295 30.80 -28.64 -14.95
N LEU A 296 31.12 -28.62 -16.25
CA LEU A 296 31.74 -29.74 -16.95
C LEU A 296 33.10 -30.12 -16.32
N ALA A 297 33.91 -29.13 -15.95
CA ALA A 297 35.22 -29.34 -15.32
C ALA A 297 35.15 -30.05 -13.96
N THR A 298 33.97 -30.08 -13.33
CA THR A 298 33.75 -30.73 -12.03
C THR A 298 32.87 -31.97 -12.11
N ILE A 299 32.64 -32.52 -13.30
CA ILE A 299 31.97 -33.82 -13.46
C ILE A 299 32.82 -34.93 -12.81
N LYS A 300 32.17 -35.81 -12.04
CA LYS A 300 32.79 -36.96 -11.36
C LYS A 300 32.97 -38.14 -12.28
#